data_AF-A0A150QAT3-F1
#
_entry.id   AF-A0A150QAT3-F1
#
_cell.length_a   1.000
_cell.length_b   1.000
_cell.length_c   1.000
_cell.angle_alpha   90.00
_cell.angle_beta   90.00
_cell.angle_gamma   90.00
#
_symmetry.space_group_name_H-M   'P 1'
#
loop_
_entity.id
_entity.type
_entity.pdbx_description
1 polymer ?
#
loop_
_entity_poly.entity_id
_entity_poly.type
_entity_poly.pdbx_seq_one_letter_code
_entity_poly.pdbx_strand_id
1 'polypeptide(L)'
;MLLRKGRTAEALSISGAAVSLLESLGAEESESLIRLTLAESLAASGRHEEAAATIMLARMALLARAEKLSNPTWRERFLRDVPDNARILELARQWLGS
;
A
#
# COMPACT_ATOMS: atom_id res chain seq x y z
N MET A 1 3.45 -13.98 43.49
CA MET A 1 2.44 -13.76 42.41
C MET A 1 2.52 -12.30 41.91
N LEU A 2 3.51 -11.97 41.06
CA LEU A 2 3.61 -10.65 40.39
C LEU A 2 4.25 -10.68 38.98
N LEU A 3 4.66 -11.84 38.48
CA LEU A 3 5.44 -11.98 37.22
C LEU A 3 4.59 -12.02 35.94
N ARG A 4 3.26 -12.02 36.04
CA ARG A 4 2.36 -12.14 34.88
C ARG A 4 1.74 -10.82 34.41
N LYS A 5 2.00 -9.69 35.09
CA LYS A 5 1.40 -8.38 34.77
C LYS A 5 2.28 -7.47 33.89
N GLY A 6 3.60 -7.68 33.83
CA GLY A 6 4.49 -6.90 32.96
C GLY A 6 4.40 -7.28 31.48
N ARG A 7 4.22 -8.58 31.18
CA ARG A 7 4.18 -9.11 29.81
C ARG A 7 2.84 -8.88 29.10
N THR A 8 1.76 -8.63 29.84
CA THR A 8 0.42 -8.43 29.28
C THR A 8 0.27 -7.05 28.66
N ALA A 9 0.82 -6.00 29.27
CA ALA A 9 0.78 -4.64 28.74
C ALA A 9 1.63 -4.51 27.46
N GLU A 10 2.80 -5.13 27.45
CA GLU A 10 3.71 -5.17 26.30
C GLU A 10 3.11 -5.98 25.15
N ALA A 11 2.53 -7.16 25.44
CA ALA A 11 1.81 -7.95 24.45
C ALA A 11 0.58 -7.22 23.87
N LEU A 12 -0.17 -6.50 24.72
CA LEU A 12 -1.31 -5.67 24.28
C LEU A 12 -0.88 -4.52 23.38
N SER A 13 0.25 -3.89 23.67
CA SER A 13 0.81 -2.82 22.85
C SER A 13 1.27 -3.33 21.48
N ILE A 14 1.97 -4.47 21.44
CA ILE A 14 2.40 -5.12 20.19
C ILE A 14 1.17 -5.58 19.38
N SER A 15 0.16 -6.18 20.03
CA SER A 15 -1.06 -6.59 19.34
C SER A 15 -1.87 -5.41 18.84
N GLY A 16 -1.93 -4.31 19.60
CA GLY A 16 -2.61 -3.09 19.19
C GLY A 16 -1.96 -2.46 17.97
N ALA A 17 -0.62 -2.36 17.96
CA ALA A 17 0.13 -1.89 16.80
C ALA A 17 -0.07 -2.80 15.58
N ALA A 18 -0.13 -4.12 15.78
CA ALA A 18 -0.39 -5.08 14.70
C ALA A 18 -1.83 -4.97 14.14
N VAL A 19 -2.84 -4.77 14.99
CA VAL A 19 -4.23 -4.58 14.57
C VAL A 19 -4.41 -3.25 13.85
N SER A 20 -3.88 -2.15 14.38
CA SER A 20 -3.93 -0.85 13.69
C SER A 20 -3.19 -0.89 12.35
N LEU A 21 -2.11 -1.67 12.25
CA LEU A 21 -1.42 -1.91 10.98
C LEU A 21 -2.29 -2.72 10.02
N LEU A 22 -2.98 -3.77 10.48
CA LEU A 22 -3.91 -4.56 9.66
C LEU A 22 -5.10 -3.72 9.17
N GLU A 23 -5.68 -2.89 10.03
CA GLU A 23 -6.79 -1.99 9.67
C GLU A 23 -6.36 -0.92 8.68
N SER A 24 -5.17 -0.31 8.88
CA SER A 24 -4.63 0.64 7.92
C SER A 24 -4.35 -0.02 6.57
N LEU A 25 -3.80 -1.25 6.58
CA LEU A 25 -3.55 -2.00 5.35
C LEU A 25 -4.84 -2.27 4.57
N GLY A 26 -5.95 -2.63 5.23
CA GLY A 26 -7.23 -2.86 4.55
C GLY A 26 -7.84 -1.61 3.89
N ALA A 27 -7.70 -0.44 4.54
CA ALA A 27 -8.11 0.83 3.94
C ALA A 27 -7.19 1.22 2.77
N GLU A 28 -5.89 0.97 2.90
CA GLU A 28 -4.88 1.29 1.88
C GLU A 28 -4.96 0.36 0.65
N GLU A 29 -5.27 -0.93 0.85
CA GLU A 29 -5.56 -1.89 -0.23
C GLU A 29 -6.79 -1.43 -1.03
N SER A 30 -7.86 -1.04 -0.33
CA SER A 30 -9.08 -0.54 -0.96
C SER A 30 -8.81 0.71 -1.81
N GLU A 31 -8.02 1.64 -1.30
CA GLU A 31 -7.65 2.85 -2.05
C GLU A 31 -6.79 2.54 -3.28
N SER A 32 -5.84 1.61 -3.14
CA SER A 32 -4.94 1.19 -4.23
C SER A 32 -5.72 0.51 -5.35
N LEU A 33 -6.64 -0.40 -5.02
CA LEU A 33 -7.53 -1.06 -5.95
C LEU A 33 -8.43 -0.06 -6.71
N ILE A 34 -9.02 0.92 -6.00
CA ILE A 34 -9.87 1.94 -6.62
C ILE A 34 -9.09 2.76 -7.65
N ARG A 35 -7.90 3.24 -7.29
CA ARG A 35 -7.08 4.05 -8.21
C ARG A 35 -6.56 3.24 -9.39
N LEU A 36 -6.18 1.98 -9.17
CA LEU A 36 -5.76 1.08 -10.23
C LEU A 36 -6.90 0.84 -11.23
N THR A 37 -8.08 0.48 -10.73
CA THR A 37 -9.27 0.23 -11.57
C THR A 37 -9.65 1.47 -12.39
N LEU A 38 -9.59 2.67 -11.78
CA LEU A 38 -9.84 3.92 -12.49
C LEU A 38 -8.82 4.17 -13.60
N ALA A 39 -7.53 3.98 -13.32
CA ALA A 39 -6.46 4.20 -14.29
C ALA A 39 -6.60 3.25 -15.50
N GLU A 40 -6.87 1.97 -15.25
CA GLU A 40 -7.09 0.97 -16.31
C GLU A 40 -8.38 1.27 -17.12
N SER A 41 -9.45 1.72 -16.46
CA SER A 41 -10.70 2.11 -17.14
C SER A 41 -10.52 3.33 -18.04
N LEU A 42 -9.76 4.34 -17.59
CA LEU A 42 -9.41 5.52 -18.38
C LEU A 42 -8.58 5.13 -19.61
N ALA A 43 -7.58 4.25 -19.43
CA ALA A 43 -6.75 3.76 -20.51
C ALA A 43 -7.56 2.97 -21.55
N ALA A 44 -8.45 2.08 -21.11
CA ALA A 44 -9.35 1.32 -21.99
C ALA A 44 -10.34 2.22 -22.74
N SER A 45 -10.66 3.40 -22.19
CA SER A 45 -11.52 4.41 -22.82
C SER A 45 -10.75 5.38 -23.74
N GLY A 46 -9.45 5.18 -23.97
CA GLY A 46 -8.60 6.05 -24.78
C GLY A 46 -8.18 7.35 -24.09
N ARG A 47 -8.51 7.56 -22.81
CA ARG A 47 -8.17 8.75 -22.01
C ARG A 47 -6.77 8.61 -21.39
N HIS A 48 -5.76 8.45 -22.23
CA HIS A 48 -4.41 8.05 -21.83
C HIS A 48 -3.71 9.06 -20.89
N GLU A 49 -3.87 10.37 -21.10
CA GLU A 49 -3.29 11.39 -20.22
C GLU A 49 -3.86 11.32 -18.79
N GLU A 50 -5.17 11.09 -18.67
CA GLU A 50 -5.83 10.98 -17.38
C GLU A 50 -5.50 9.65 -16.69
N ALA A 51 -5.35 8.57 -17.45
CA ALA A 51 -4.83 7.30 -16.96
C ALA A 51 -3.40 7.46 -16.40
N ALA A 52 -2.53 8.18 -17.12
CA ALA A 52 -1.18 8.48 -16.68
C ALA A 52 -1.16 9.34 -15.39
N ALA A 53 -1.98 10.38 -15.32
CA ALA A 53 -2.11 11.21 -14.12
C ALA A 53 -2.60 10.38 -12.91
N THR A 54 -3.57 9.50 -13.13
CA THR A 54 -4.14 8.63 -12.08
C THR A 54 -3.11 7.62 -11.59
N ILE A 55 -2.36 6.97 -12.48
CA ILE A 55 -1.33 6.00 -12.10
C ILE A 55 -0.14 6.68 -11.38
N MET A 56 0.20 7.91 -11.76
CA MET A 56 1.21 8.70 -11.06
C MET A 56 0.81 8.97 -9.61
N LEU A 57 -0.43 9.42 -9.38
CA LEU A 57 -0.95 9.66 -8.04
C LEU A 57 -1.03 8.37 -7.22
N ALA A 58 -1.43 7.26 -7.83
CA ALA A 58 -1.43 5.94 -7.20
C ALA A 58 -0.03 5.52 -6.75
N ARG A 59 0.97 5.64 -7.63
CA ARG A 59 2.38 5.36 -7.33
C ARG A 59 2.91 6.25 -6.20
N MET A 60 2.64 7.56 -6.23
CA MET A 60 3.10 8.47 -5.19
C MET A 60 2.54 8.11 -3.82
N ALA A 61 1.23 7.83 -3.73
CA ALA A 61 0.59 7.44 -2.49
C ALA A 61 1.12 6.09 -1.98
N LEU A 62 1.32 5.11 -2.87
CA LEU A 62 1.88 3.81 -2.54
C LEU A 62 3.30 3.92 -1.96
N LEU A 63 4.17 4.70 -2.60
CA LEU A 63 5.54 4.91 -2.12
C LEU A 63 5.57 5.65 -0.78
N ALA A 64 4.74 6.68 -0.61
CA ALA A 64 4.62 7.39 0.66
C ALA A 64 4.17 6.47 1.81
N ARG A 65 3.32 5.47 1.55
CA ARG A 65 2.95 4.44 2.53
C ARG A 65 4.10 3.49 2.81
N ALA A 66 4.77 3.03 1.76
CA ALA A 66 5.93 2.15 1.88
C ALA A 66 7.02 2.77 2.77
N GLU A 67 7.24 4.08 2.69
CA GLU A 67 8.19 4.79 3.55
C GLU A 67 7.86 4.70 5.05
N LYS A 68 6.58 4.61 5.43
CA LYS A 68 6.16 4.45 6.84
C LYS A 68 6.55 3.10 7.44
N LEU A 69 6.81 2.09 6.60
CA LEU A 69 7.21 0.76 7.05
C LEU A 69 8.70 0.75 7.40
N SER A 70 9.05 0.87 8.69
CA SER A 70 10.45 0.95 9.13
C SER A 70 11.29 -0.30 8.76
N ASN A 71 10.65 -1.46 8.62
CA ASN A 71 11.33 -2.70 8.22
C ASN A 71 11.46 -2.77 6.69
N PRO A 72 12.69 -2.81 6.14
CA PRO A 72 12.92 -2.82 4.68
C PRO A 72 12.36 -4.07 3.99
N THR A 73 12.37 -5.23 4.65
CA THR A 73 11.78 -6.47 4.10
C THR A 73 10.27 -6.35 3.99
N TRP A 74 9.61 -5.73 4.97
CA TRP A 74 8.16 -5.52 4.91
C TRP A 74 7.79 -4.49 3.85
N ARG A 75 8.61 -3.44 3.70
CA ARG A 75 8.47 -2.47 2.61
C ARG A 75 8.53 -3.15 1.24
N GLU A 76 9.52 -4.01 1.02
CA GLU A 76 9.68 -4.72 -0.25
C GLU A 76 8.51 -5.67 -0.54
N ARG A 77 8.06 -6.44 0.46
CA ARG A 77 6.89 -7.31 0.33
C ARG A 77 5.61 -6.52 0.08
N PHE A 78 5.39 -5.41 0.78
CA PHE A 78 4.23 -4.54 0.53
C PHE A 78 4.18 -4.04 -0.92
N LEU A 79 5.34 -3.71 -1.50
CA LEU A 79 5.43 -3.22 -2.88
C LEU A 79 5.33 -4.34 -3.94
N ARG A 80 5.68 -5.59 -3.61
CA ARG A 80 5.80 -6.69 -4.59
C ARG A 80 4.83 -7.85 -4.39
N ASP A 81 4.55 -8.23 -3.16
CA ASP A 81 3.74 -9.40 -2.81
C ASP A 81 2.24 -9.08 -2.83
N VAL A 82 1.86 -7.80 -2.75
CA VAL A 82 0.47 -7.33 -2.94
C VAL A 82 0.23 -7.08 -4.44
N PRO A 83 -0.65 -7.86 -5.11
CA PRO A 83 -0.80 -7.81 -6.56
C PRO A 83 -1.13 -6.41 -7.11
N ASP A 84 -2.05 -5.68 -6.45
CA ASP A 84 -2.46 -4.35 -6.89
C ASP A 84 -1.32 -3.33 -6.80
N ASN A 85 -0.50 -3.42 -5.74
CA ASN A 85 0.66 -2.55 -5.55
C ASN A 85 1.72 -2.82 -6.63
N ALA A 86 1.99 -4.09 -6.90
CA ALA A 86 2.91 -4.49 -7.97
C ALA A 86 2.43 -4.00 -9.34
N ARG A 87 1.12 -4.11 -9.60
CA ARG A 87 0.49 -3.66 -10.85
C ARG A 87 0.55 -2.14 -11.02
N ILE A 88 0.30 -1.38 -9.95
CA ILE A 88 0.45 0.08 -9.96
C ILE A 88 1.87 0.49 -10.38
N LEU A 89 2.89 -0.15 -9.79
CA LEU A 89 4.28 0.14 -10.13
C LEU A 89 4.65 -0.26 -11.55
N GLU A 90 4.09 -1.37 -12.04
CA GLU A 90 4.27 -1.83 -13.41
C GLU A 90 3.69 -0.84 -14.42
N LEU A 91 2.43 -0.47 -14.26
CA LEU A 91 1.75 0.48 -15.14
C LEU A 91 2.39 1.86 -15.07
N ALA A 92 2.81 2.32 -13.89
CA ALA A 92 3.54 3.57 -13.76
C ALA A 92 4.86 3.56 -14.55
N ARG A 93 5.61 2.44 -14.55
CA ARG A 93 6.82 2.31 -15.40
C ARG A 93 6.49 2.32 -16.89
N GLN A 94 5.41 1.66 -17.29
CA GLN A 94 5.01 1.56 -18.69
C GLN A 94 4.48 2.89 -19.25
N TRP A 95 3.70 3.64 -18.46
CA TRP A 95 2.96 4.80 -18.94
C TRP A 95 3.65 6.14 -18.70
N LEU A 96 4.47 6.26 -17.65
CA LEU A 96 5.13 7.53 -17.34
C LEU A 96 6.51 7.68 -17.98
N GLY A 97 7.08 6.57 -18.46
CA GLY A 97 8.48 6.53 -18.87
C GLY A 97 9.42 6.65 -17.66
N SER A 98 10.56 5.98 -17.73
CA SER A 98 11.66 6.13 -16.77
C SER A 98 12.33 7.50 -16.92
#